data_AF-A0A1A2YVM2-F1
#
_entry.id   AF-A0A1A2YVM2-F1
#
_cell.length_a   1.000
_cell.length_b   1.000
_cell.length_c   1.000
_cell.angle_alpha   90.00
_cell.angle_beta   90.00
_cell.angle_gamma   90.00
#
_symmetry.space_group_name_H-M   'P 1'
#
loop_
_entity.id
_entity.type
_entity.pdbx_description
1 polymer ?
#
loop_
_entity_poly.entity_id
_entity_poly.type
_entity_poly.pdbx_seq_one_letter_code
_entity_poly.pdbx_strand_id
1 'polypeptide(L)'
;MLLVSTPPNCIMPAVIAPLSVVFPTVRKPDIDPAQLGRWKWHDPDAHVQLLADNGTRLWVFSPGTLTASDPAAMIGYADQAQGSNRAFFAHYRGVGGHNGHFDFPTSGDHGWSSWGPQLAAMSGDLAASIK
;
A
#
# COMPACT_ATOMS: atom_id res chain seq x y z
N MET A 1 -6.05 -3.33 -11.63
CA MET A 1 -4.78 -3.55 -10.92
C MET A 1 -4.49 -2.31 -10.10
N LEU A 2 -4.81 -2.33 -8.81
CA LEU A 2 -4.59 -1.20 -7.92
C LEU A 2 -3.27 -1.46 -7.19
N LEU A 3 -2.18 -0.82 -7.63
CA LEU A 3 -0.93 -0.81 -6.88
C LEU A 3 -1.13 0.20 -5.74
N VAL A 4 -1.49 -0.29 -4.56
CA VAL A 4 -1.70 0.55 -3.37
C VAL A 4 -0.33 0.90 -2.77
N SER A 5 0.36 1.85 -3.41
CA SER A 5 1.49 2.53 -2.78
C SER A 5 0.92 3.70 -1.98
N THR A 6 0.43 3.44 -0.78
CA THR A 6 0.16 4.55 0.15
C THR A 6 1.49 5.22 0.47
N PRO A 7 1.65 6.54 0.24
CA PRO A 7 2.77 7.27 0.80
C PRO A 7 2.81 7.05 2.32
N PRO A 8 3.99 7.13 2.95
CA PRO A 8 4.17 6.92 4.40
C PRO A 8 3.27 7.82 5.28
N ASN A 9 2.68 8.85 4.69
CA ASN A 9 1.83 9.83 5.34
C ASN A 9 0.37 9.37 5.52
N CYS A 10 -0.04 8.26 4.90
CA CYS A 10 -1.42 7.77 4.97
C CYS A 10 -1.67 6.81 6.15
N ILE A 11 -0.63 6.13 6.67
CA ILE A 11 -0.74 5.08 7.71
C ILE A 11 -0.19 5.53 9.08
N MET A 12 -0.01 6.83 9.32
CA MET A 12 0.47 7.32 10.61
C MET A 12 -0.66 7.86 11.50
N PRO A 13 -1.28 7.01 12.35
CA PRO A 13 -1.81 7.49 13.61
C PRO A 13 -1.23 6.68 14.78
N ALA A 14 0.10 6.61 14.97
CA ALA A 14 0.66 6.12 16.25
C ALA A 14 2.18 6.29 16.50
N VAL A 15 3.04 6.60 15.52
CA VAL A 15 4.50 6.70 15.80
C VAL A 15 5.02 8.11 15.52
N ILE A 16 4.57 9.06 16.34
CA ILE A 16 5.33 10.28 16.60
C ILE A 16 6.20 9.97 17.83
N ALA A 17 7.32 9.30 17.62
CA ALA A 17 8.44 9.38 18.55
C ALA A 17 9.32 10.56 18.07
N PRO A 18 9.67 11.52 18.94
CA PRO A 18 10.27 12.77 18.52
C PRO A 18 11.77 12.56 18.21
N LEU A 19 12.12 12.36 16.95
CA LEU A 19 13.48 12.64 16.50
C LEU A 19 13.53 14.12 16.09
N SER A 20 13.78 14.96 17.08
CA SER A 20 14.07 16.39 16.90
C SER A 20 15.39 16.56 16.14
N VAL A 21 15.37 16.53 14.81
CA VAL A 21 16.40 17.22 14.03
C VAL A 21 16.08 18.71 14.11
N VAL A 22 16.78 19.41 15.00
CA VAL A 22 16.71 20.87 15.13
C VAL A 22 17.30 21.48 13.86
N PHE A 23 16.45 21.86 12.91
CA PHE A 23 16.78 22.90 11.94
C PHE A 23 16.48 24.26 12.61
N PRO A 24 17.49 25.05 13.02
CA PRO A 24 17.21 26.36 13.57
C PRO A 24 16.73 27.27 12.43
N THR A 25 15.63 27.98 12.66
CA THR A 25 15.09 29.10 11.85
C THR A 25 14.16 28.84 10.66
N VAL A 26 13.16 27.95 10.80
CA VAL A 26 11.87 28.20 10.10
C VAL A 26 10.68 27.90 11.00
N ARG A 27 10.02 28.96 11.50
CA ARG A 27 8.60 28.86 11.90
C ARG A 27 7.80 28.76 10.61
N LYS A 28 7.23 27.60 10.31
CA LYS A 28 6.27 27.41 9.22
C LYS A 28 4.86 27.34 9.80
N PRO A 29 4.05 28.43 9.75
CA PRO A 29 2.62 28.37 10.05
C PRO A 29 1.83 28.00 8.78
N ASP A 30 2.33 27.03 8.02
CA ASP A 30 1.74 26.56 6.79
C ASP A 30 1.37 25.10 7.00
N ILE A 31 0.05 24.88 7.06
CA ILE A 31 -0.55 23.55 6.99
C ILE A 31 0.11 22.82 5.82
N ASP A 32 0.82 21.72 6.10
CA ASP A 32 1.41 20.88 5.05
C ASP A 32 0.28 20.48 4.08
N PRO A 33 0.46 20.53 2.75
CA PRO A 33 -0.52 20.03 1.80
C PRO A 33 -1.09 18.64 2.15
N ALA A 34 -0.32 17.79 2.83
CA ALA A 34 -0.79 16.51 3.39
C ALA A 34 -1.79 16.68 4.55
N GLN A 35 -1.57 17.65 5.43
CA GLN A 35 -2.44 17.98 6.56
C GLN A 35 -3.81 18.53 6.13
N LEU A 36 -3.94 19.00 4.89
CA LEU A 36 -5.24 19.35 4.30
C LEU A 36 -6.14 18.14 4.03
N GLY A 37 -5.66 16.92 4.29
CA GLY A 37 -6.47 15.69 4.27
C GLY A 37 -6.86 15.18 2.89
N ARG A 38 -6.60 15.94 1.82
CA ARG A 38 -6.97 15.56 0.44
C ARG A 38 -6.27 14.32 -0.09
N TRP A 39 -5.14 13.92 0.50
CA TRP A 39 -4.50 12.65 0.18
C TRP A 39 -5.39 11.46 0.51
N LYS A 40 -6.17 11.54 1.60
CA LYS A 40 -7.11 10.49 1.99
C LYS A 40 -8.19 10.26 0.95
N TRP A 41 -8.55 11.27 0.15
CA TRP A 41 -9.56 11.15 -0.91
C TRP A 41 -9.17 10.14 -1.99
N HIS A 42 -7.88 9.87 -2.14
CA HIS A 42 -7.34 8.93 -3.12
C HIS A 42 -6.67 7.72 -2.46
N ASP A 43 -6.81 7.58 -1.14
CA ASP A 43 -6.25 6.46 -0.39
C ASP A 43 -7.24 5.29 -0.37
N PRO A 44 -6.89 4.12 -0.91
CA PRO A 44 -7.75 2.95 -0.87
C PRO A 44 -7.89 2.32 0.53
N ASP A 45 -6.94 2.50 1.44
CA ASP A 45 -7.09 2.05 2.82
C ASP A 45 -8.15 2.89 3.57
N ALA A 46 -8.15 4.20 3.33
CA ALA A 46 -9.19 5.10 3.84
C ALA A 46 -10.59 4.77 3.27
N HIS A 47 -10.66 4.16 2.09
CA HIS A 47 -11.90 3.76 1.41
C HIS A 47 -12.15 2.25 1.41
N VAL A 48 -11.48 1.50 2.29
CA VAL A 48 -11.50 0.03 2.26
C VAL A 48 -12.92 -0.55 2.45
N GLN A 49 -13.78 0.14 3.20
CA GLN A 49 -15.19 -0.25 3.38
C GLN A 49 -15.92 -0.32 2.04
N LEU A 50 -15.68 0.64 1.13
CA LEU A 50 -16.29 0.62 -0.20
C LEU A 50 -15.84 -0.59 -1.02
N LEU A 51 -14.61 -1.05 -0.85
CA LEU A 51 -14.12 -2.24 -1.54
C LEU A 51 -14.79 -3.52 -1.00
N ALA A 52 -15.03 -3.57 0.31
CA ALA A 52 -15.74 -4.67 0.95
C ALA A 52 -17.23 -4.69 0.55
N ASP A 53 -17.91 -3.55 0.66
CA ASP A 53 -19.36 -3.41 0.38
C ASP A 53 -19.70 -3.67 -1.09
N ASN A 54 -18.85 -3.20 -2.01
CA ASN A 54 -19.03 -3.46 -3.44
C ASN A 54 -18.67 -4.90 -3.84
N GLY A 55 -18.16 -5.71 -2.91
CA GLY A 55 -17.69 -7.06 -3.21
C GLY A 55 -16.60 -7.08 -4.27
N THR A 56 -15.78 -6.03 -4.35
CA THR A 56 -14.76 -5.89 -5.39
C THR A 56 -13.78 -7.05 -5.33
N ARG A 57 -13.51 -7.70 -6.47
CA ARG A 57 -12.47 -8.72 -6.52
C ARG A 57 -11.09 -8.09 -6.44
N LEU A 58 -10.36 -8.36 -5.37
CA LEU A 58 -9.01 -7.85 -5.15
C LEU A 58 -7.94 -8.94 -5.37
N TRP A 59 -6.79 -8.53 -5.91
CA TRP A 59 -5.56 -9.31 -5.93
C TRP A 59 -4.43 -8.40 -5.46
N VAL A 60 -3.89 -8.66 -4.27
CA VAL A 60 -2.82 -7.87 -3.66
C VAL A 60 -1.61 -8.77 -3.46
N PHE A 61 -0.49 -8.39 -4.06
CA PHE A 61 0.78 -9.08 -3.94
C PHE A 61 1.82 -8.14 -3.32
N SER A 62 2.53 -8.60 -2.29
CA SER A 62 3.65 -7.87 -1.73
C SER A 62 4.67 -8.82 -1.08
N PRO A 63 5.90 -8.94 -1.62
CA PRO A 63 6.90 -9.81 -1.03
C PRO A 63 7.35 -9.27 0.33
N GLY A 64 7.76 -10.18 1.22
CA GLY A 64 8.24 -9.86 2.57
C GLY A 64 9.62 -9.23 2.63
N THR A 65 10.30 -9.07 1.49
CA THR A 65 11.56 -8.36 1.39
C THR A 65 11.35 -6.86 1.60
N LEU A 66 12.33 -6.20 2.23
CA LEU A 66 12.28 -4.76 2.52
C LEU A 66 13.07 -3.92 1.50
N THR A 67 13.66 -4.59 0.52
CA THR A 67 14.49 -3.99 -0.53
C THR A 67 13.97 -4.41 -1.90
N ALA A 68 14.30 -3.60 -2.91
CA ALA A 68 14.04 -3.90 -4.31
C ALA A 68 15.38 -4.07 -5.04
N SER A 69 15.42 -5.01 -5.99
CA SER A 69 16.55 -5.19 -6.90
C SER A 69 16.77 -3.96 -7.79
N ASP A 70 15.68 -3.25 -8.11
CA ASP A 70 15.66 -1.93 -8.71
C ASP A 70 15.01 -0.93 -7.73
N PRO A 71 15.81 -0.21 -6.91
CA PRO A 71 15.28 0.77 -5.97
C PRO A 71 14.49 1.90 -6.64
N ALA A 72 14.79 2.25 -7.90
CA ALA A 72 14.09 3.31 -8.60
C ALA A 72 12.64 2.92 -8.93
N ALA A 73 12.38 1.64 -9.20
CA ALA A 73 11.03 1.12 -9.39
C ALA A 73 10.14 1.28 -8.14
N MET A 74 10.75 1.36 -6.96
CA MET A 74 10.08 1.55 -5.67
C MET A 74 10.37 2.90 -5.03
N ILE A 75 10.87 3.87 -5.79
CA ILE A 75 11.27 5.22 -5.30
C ILE A 75 12.16 5.22 -4.05
N GLY A 76 12.89 4.11 -3.80
CA GLY A 76 13.74 3.90 -2.64
C GLY A 76 13.03 3.43 -1.36
N TYR A 77 11.72 3.19 -1.38
CA TYR A 77 10.89 2.91 -0.19
C TYR A 77 10.09 1.60 -0.30
N ALA A 78 10.78 0.50 -0.63
CA ALA A 78 10.15 -0.83 -0.74
C ALA A 78 9.61 -1.35 0.60
N ASP A 79 10.25 -0.99 1.70
CA ASP A 79 9.82 -1.28 3.08
C ASP A 79 8.45 -0.64 3.41
N GLN A 80 8.24 0.60 2.98
CA GLN A 80 6.97 1.30 3.20
C GLN A 80 5.84 0.64 2.41
N ALA A 81 6.09 0.25 1.17
CA ALA A 81 5.12 -0.47 0.34
C ALA A 81 4.79 -1.87 0.90
N GLN A 82 5.78 -2.56 1.45
CA GLN A 82 5.56 -3.84 2.13
C GLN A 82 4.67 -3.64 3.36
N GLY A 83 5.02 -2.68 4.22
CA GLY A 83 4.29 -2.38 5.46
C GLY A 83 2.84 -1.96 5.19
N SER A 84 2.62 -1.08 4.21
CA SER A 84 1.29 -0.60 3.87
C SER A 84 0.36 -1.68 3.34
N ASN A 85 0.85 -2.60 2.50
CA ASN A 85 0.04 -3.69 2.00
C ASN A 85 -0.41 -4.66 3.11
N ARG A 86 0.43 -4.87 4.14
CA ARG A 86 0.04 -5.68 5.31
C ARG A 86 -1.00 -4.97 6.17
N ALA A 87 -0.85 -3.65 6.37
CA ALA A 87 -1.84 -2.85 7.07
C ALA A 87 -3.19 -2.85 6.34
N PHE A 88 -3.18 -2.66 5.02
CA PHE A 88 -4.36 -2.73 4.17
C PHE A 88 -5.06 -4.09 4.25
N PHE A 89 -4.30 -5.20 4.24
CA PHE A 89 -4.88 -6.54 4.41
C PHE A 89 -5.59 -6.68 5.76
N ALA A 90 -4.94 -6.26 6.86
CA ALA A 90 -5.52 -6.32 8.19
C ALA A 90 -6.80 -5.48 8.27
N HIS A 91 -6.78 -4.27 7.70
CA HIS A 91 -7.93 -3.38 7.66
C HIS A 91 -9.07 -3.93 6.79
N TYR A 92 -8.78 -4.42 5.58
CA TYR A 92 -9.76 -5.05 4.68
C TYR A 92 -10.47 -6.23 5.34
N ARG A 93 -9.73 -7.08 6.06
CA ARG A 93 -10.33 -8.18 6.82
C ARG A 93 -11.11 -7.68 8.04
N GLY A 94 -10.60 -6.64 8.71
CA GLY A 94 -11.27 -6.01 9.84
C GLY A 94 -12.64 -5.41 9.50
N VAL A 95 -12.80 -4.84 8.30
CA VAL A 95 -14.09 -4.32 7.81
C VAL A 95 -15.02 -5.38 7.19
N GLY A 96 -14.65 -6.66 7.28
CA GLY A 96 -15.46 -7.77 6.76
C GLY A 96 -15.24 -8.10 5.27
N GLY A 97 -14.23 -7.51 4.64
CA GLY A 97 -13.86 -7.81 3.25
C GLY A 97 -13.46 -9.28 3.08
N HIS A 98 -14.11 -9.95 2.11
CA HIS A 98 -13.93 -11.39 1.89
C HIS A 98 -13.62 -11.77 0.44
N ASN A 99 -13.70 -10.83 -0.52
CA ASN A 99 -13.47 -11.10 -1.94
C ASN A 99 -12.07 -10.66 -2.41
N GLY A 100 -11.03 -11.01 -1.64
CA GLY A 100 -9.66 -10.62 -1.95
C GLY A 100 -8.68 -11.79 -1.86
N HIS A 101 -7.85 -11.93 -2.88
CA HIS A 101 -6.65 -12.76 -2.88
C HIS A 101 -5.46 -11.92 -2.40
N PHE A 102 -4.77 -12.38 -1.36
CA PHE A 102 -3.63 -11.69 -0.78
C PHE A 102 -2.45 -12.65 -0.72
N ASP A 103 -1.35 -12.29 -1.40
CA ASP A 103 -0.14 -13.08 -1.46
C ASP A 103 1.04 -12.29 -0.88
N PHE A 104 1.58 -12.81 0.23
CA PHE A 104 2.66 -12.19 1.01
C PHE A 104 3.82 -13.18 1.20
N PRO A 105 4.52 -13.58 0.14
CA PRO A 105 5.58 -14.59 0.24
C PRO A 105 6.75 -14.03 1.07
N THR A 106 7.45 -14.91 1.80
CA THR A 106 8.62 -14.52 2.60
C THR A 106 9.82 -14.12 1.74
N SER A 107 9.84 -14.56 0.48
CA SER A 107 10.86 -14.26 -0.52
C SER A 107 10.24 -13.62 -1.76
N GLY A 108 11.05 -12.84 -2.50
CA GLY A 108 10.63 -12.20 -3.75
C GLY A 108 11.30 -10.84 -3.89
N ASP A 109 11.05 -10.20 -5.01
CA ASP A 109 11.57 -8.89 -5.33
C ASP A 109 10.43 -7.90 -5.55
N HIS A 110 10.59 -6.67 -5.06
CA HIS A 110 9.69 -5.57 -5.42
C HIS A 110 10.06 -5.03 -6.80
N GLY A 111 9.94 -5.89 -7.81
CA GLY A 111 10.36 -5.60 -9.17
C GLY A 111 9.82 -6.58 -10.19
N TRP A 112 10.18 -6.34 -11.45
CA TRP A 112 9.62 -7.03 -12.61
C TRP A 112 9.81 -8.54 -12.60
N SER A 113 10.88 -9.03 -11.96
CA SER A 113 11.17 -10.46 -11.81
C SER A 113 10.07 -11.21 -11.06
N SER A 114 9.37 -10.53 -10.14
CA SER A 114 8.25 -11.11 -9.37
C SER A 114 6.90 -10.65 -9.91
N TRP A 115 6.78 -9.43 -10.42
CA TRP A 115 5.50 -8.91 -10.96
C TRP A 115 5.07 -9.62 -12.25
N GLY A 116 6.01 -9.99 -13.13
CA GLY A 116 5.69 -10.71 -14.37
C GLY A 116 5.02 -12.08 -14.13
N PRO A 117 5.62 -12.98 -13.34
CA PRO A 117 5.00 -14.24 -12.95
C PRO A 117 3.66 -14.08 -12.22
N GLN A 118 3.52 -13.05 -11.39
CA GLN A 118 2.26 -12.75 -10.70
C GLN A 118 1.13 -12.37 -11.66
N LEU A 119 1.42 -11.66 -12.75
CA LEU A 119 0.44 -11.39 -13.79
C LEU A 119 -0.08 -12.68 -14.45
N ALA A 120 0.82 -13.64 -14.70
CA ALA A 120 0.43 -14.94 -15.23
C ALA A 120 -0.45 -15.72 -14.24
N ALA A 121 -0.11 -15.70 -12.94
CA ALA A 121 -0.91 -16.33 -11.90
C ALA A 121 -2.32 -15.72 -11.76
N MET A 122 -2.42 -14.39 -11.88
CA MET A 122 -3.70 -13.67 -11.81
C MET A 122 -4.56 -13.83 -13.08
N SER A 123 -3.98 -14.18 -14.23
CA SER A 123 -4.68 -14.19 -15.52
C SER A 123 -5.98 -15.01 -15.52
N GLY A 124 -5.96 -16.21 -14.92
CA GLY A 124 -7.14 -17.06 -14.81
C GLY A 124 -8.22 -16.49 -13.88
N ASP A 125 -7.79 -15.84 -12.80
CA ASP A 125 -8.68 -15.18 -11.86
C ASP A 125 -9.38 -13.97 -12.47
N LEU A 126 -8.62 -13.19 -13.24
CA LEU A 126 -9.14 -12.06 -13.99
C LEU A 126 -10.21 -12.53 -14.97
N ALA A 127 -9.90 -13.54 -15.80
CA ALA A 127 -10.83 -14.09 -16.78
C ALA A 127 -12.12 -14.67 -16.17
N ALA A 128 -12.07 -15.17 -14.92
CA ALA A 128 -13.24 -15.63 -14.21
C ALA A 128 -14.09 -14.49 -13.62
N SER A 129 -13.47 -13.36 -13.31
CA SER A 129 -14.09 -12.26 -12.55
C SER A 129 -14.71 -11.16 -13.42
N ILE A 130 -14.38 -11.07 -14.72
CA ILE A 130 -14.82 -9.99 -15.63
C ILE A 130 -15.74 -10.43 -16.78
N LYS A 131 -16.45 -11.56 -16.64
CA LYS A 131 -17.34 -12.08 -17.69
C LYS A 131 -18.59 -11.25 -17.90
#